data_AF-M0M7T0-F1
#
_entry.id   AF-M0M7T0-F1
#
_cell.length_a   1.000
_cell.length_b   1.000
_cell.length_c   1.000
_cell.angle_alpha   90.00
_cell.angle_beta   90.00
_cell.angle_gamma   90.00
#
_symmetry.space_group_name_H-M   'P 1'
#
loop_
_entity.id
_entity.type
_entity.pdbx_description
1 polymer ?
#
loop_
_entity_poly.entity_id
_entity_poly.type
_entity_poly.pdbx_seq_one_letter_code
_entity_poly.pdbx_strand_id
1 'polypeptide(L)'
;MTRPTRALLLVAALVAVAALATPGAAVSASADQSPNATQVGENVTASYVLTDLYTDAPTTWRLNATTGLDNATWTVTAAGLDHRVLATRQGRGPSVTVPVRAARNVSEITVSVTGTAPSVANFTYPERERYRVVSFAREGGNSSAAIDDWRAAHYTRSSQSARTTLNTSRAAIRDNGSDAELEEQFGFAVTAYRAGEFDLAGSIAADARQDAGRESYPIGMISGLFLGGIVAVLGGAGVRTYRKRSEEDSWRDR
;
A
#
# COMPACT_ATOMS: atom_id res chain seq x y z
N MET A 1 -7.90 -33.10 -26.00
CA MET A 1 -7.52 -32.53 -24.68
C MET A 1 -6.51 -31.42 -24.90
N THR A 2 -6.97 -30.18 -25.04
CA THR A 2 -6.12 -28.98 -25.19
C THR A 2 -6.39 -28.07 -24.00
N ARG A 3 -5.36 -27.81 -23.18
CA ARG A 3 -5.46 -26.94 -22.00
C ARG A 3 -5.50 -25.47 -22.47
N PRO A 4 -6.38 -24.61 -21.92
CA PRO A 4 -6.33 -23.19 -22.23
C PRO A 4 -5.20 -22.52 -21.46
N THR A 5 -4.23 -21.97 -22.20
CA THR A 5 -3.16 -21.12 -21.71
C THR A 5 -3.76 -19.82 -21.18
N ARG A 6 -3.69 -19.58 -19.87
CA ARG A 6 -4.13 -18.32 -19.24
C ARG A 6 -3.10 -17.24 -19.55
N ALA A 7 -3.47 -16.27 -20.39
CA ALA A 7 -2.68 -15.07 -20.62
C ALA A 7 -2.70 -14.21 -19.34
N LEU A 8 -1.53 -14.02 -18.73
CA LEU A 8 -1.33 -13.12 -17.60
C LEU A 8 -1.07 -11.72 -18.17
N LEU A 9 -2.05 -10.81 -18.03
CA LEU A 9 -1.88 -9.40 -18.40
C LEU A 9 -1.07 -8.68 -17.33
N LEU A 10 0.22 -8.48 -17.59
CA LEU A 10 1.10 -7.56 -16.86
C LEU A 10 0.79 -6.13 -17.33
N VAL A 11 0.13 -5.33 -16.49
CA VAL A 11 -0.05 -3.90 -16.72
C VAL A 11 1.02 -3.16 -15.92
N ALA A 12 2.17 -2.88 -16.54
CA ALA A 12 3.20 -2.01 -15.98
C ALA A 12 2.89 -0.56 -16.38
N ALA A 13 2.30 0.22 -15.47
CA ALA A 13 2.13 1.67 -15.65
C ALA A 13 3.37 2.39 -15.08
N LEU A 14 4.27 2.84 -15.96
CA LEU A 14 5.41 3.68 -15.63
C LEU A 14 4.93 5.14 -15.46
N VAL A 15 4.92 5.66 -14.25
CA VAL A 15 4.64 7.09 -13.97
C VAL A 15 5.81 7.65 -13.20
N ALA A 16 6.47 8.67 -13.76
CA ALA A 16 7.53 9.42 -13.11
C ALA A 16 6.95 10.19 -11.91
N VAL A 17 7.31 9.79 -10.70
CA VAL A 17 6.96 10.52 -9.48
C VAL A 17 8.03 11.59 -9.26
N ALA A 18 7.63 12.85 -9.22
CA ALA A 18 8.51 13.94 -8.84
C ALA A 18 8.87 13.80 -7.35
N ALA A 19 10.16 13.61 -7.06
CA ALA A 19 10.68 13.56 -5.69
C ALA A 19 10.51 14.95 -5.04
N LEU A 20 9.80 15.01 -3.91
CA LEU A 20 9.81 16.19 -3.06
C LEU A 20 11.13 16.19 -2.28
N ALA A 21 12.12 16.94 -2.78
CA ALA A 21 13.38 17.13 -2.08
C ALA A 21 13.14 17.83 -0.73
N THR A 22 13.25 17.10 0.38
CA THR A 22 13.28 17.72 1.70
C THR A 22 14.66 18.33 1.96
N PRO A 23 14.75 19.58 2.43
CA PRO A 23 16.03 20.22 2.71
C PRO A 23 16.69 19.52 3.91
N GLY A 24 17.71 18.67 3.66
CA GLY A 24 18.51 18.03 4.69
C GLY A 24 19.14 16.68 4.33
N ALA A 25 18.69 16.01 3.26
CA ALA A 25 19.30 14.77 2.78
C ALA A 25 20.29 15.08 1.65
N ALA A 26 21.57 15.10 1.97
CA ALA A 26 22.61 15.42 1.01
C ALA A 26 23.03 14.22 0.14
N VAL A 27 22.43 13.05 0.37
CA VAL A 27 22.43 11.90 -0.54
C VAL A 27 21.20 11.99 -1.42
N SER A 28 21.37 11.95 -2.74
CA SER A 28 20.27 11.90 -3.68
C SER A 28 19.84 10.45 -3.91
N ALA A 29 18.55 10.19 -3.99
CA ALA A 29 18.02 8.87 -4.28
C ALA A 29 16.92 8.96 -5.34
N SER A 30 16.96 8.06 -6.30
CA SER A 30 15.98 7.96 -7.39
C SER A 30 15.44 6.54 -7.49
N ALA A 31 14.19 6.42 -7.94
CA ALA A 31 13.58 5.14 -8.24
C ALA A 31 13.73 4.83 -9.73
N ASP A 32 14.40 3.72 -10.05
CA ASP A 32 14.41 3.18 -11.41
C ASP A 32 13.14 2.38 -11.67
N GLN A 33 12.74 1.58 -10.67
CA GLN A 33 11.55 0.74 -10.71
C GLN A 33 10.93 0.74 -9.32
N SER A 34 9.73 1.31 -9.17
CA SER A 34 8.96 1.25 -7.93
C SER A 34 7.46 1.27 -8.24
N PRO A 35 6.67 0.34 -7.71
CA PRO A 35 5.23 0.34 -7.93
C PRO A 35 4.54 1.47 -7.13
N ASN A 36 3.44 2.01 -7.67
CA ASN A 36 2.56 2.93 -6.94
C ASN A 36 1.35 2.20 -6.31
N ALA A 37 1.00 1.03 -6.83
CA ALA A 37 -0.04 0.16 -6.28
C ALA A 37 0.26 -1.31 -6.57
N THR A 38 -0.06 -2.23 -5.65
CA THR A 38 0.22 -3.67 -5.78
C THR A 38 -0.92 -4.52 -5.22
N GLN A 39 -1.19 -5.67 -5.83
CA GLN A 39 -2.14 -6.61 -5.25
C GLN A 39 -1.50 -7.34 -4.05
N VAL A 40 -2.24 -7.53 -2.95
CA VAL A 40 -1.77 -8.31 -1.79
C VAL A 40 -1.27 -9.69 -2.22
N GLY A 41 -0.09 -10.08 -1.73
CA GLY A 41 0.56 -11.36 -2.04
C GLY A 41 1.23 -11.42 -3.41
N GLU A 42 1.15 -10.37 -4.23
CA GLU A 42 1.86 -10.29 -5.50
C GLU A 42 3.37 -10.09 -5.27
N ASN A 43 4.19 -10.68 -6.13
CA ASN A 43 5.64 -10.45 -6.12
C ASN A 43 5.94 -9.03 -6.60
N VAL A 44 6.68 -8.29 -5.78
CA VAL A 44 7.12 -6.93 -6.03
C VAL A 44 8.63 -6.92 -6.15
N THR A 45 9.13 -6.31 -7.23
CA THR A 45 10.55 -5.98 -7.39
C THR A 45 10.67 -4.48 -7.53
N ALA A 46 11.55 -3.88 -6.74
CA ALA A 46 11.86 -2.46 -6.81
C ALA A 46 13.37 -2.23 -6.84
N SER A 47 13.80 -1.21 -7.58
CA SER A 47 15.21 -0.84 -7.75
C SER A 47 15.36 0.68 -7.61
N TYR A 48 16.38 1.07 -6.86
CA TYR A 48 16.67 2.46 -6.52
C TYR A 48 18.16 2.74 -6.68
N VAL A 49 18.50 3.94 -7.09
CA VAL A 49 19.89 4.40 -7.26
C VAL A 49 20.14 5.55 -6.30
N LEU A 50 21.21 5.45 -5.52
CA LEU A 50 21.68 6.50 -4.62
C LEU A 50 22.97 7.10 -5.19
N THR A 51 22.97 8.42 -5.36
CA THR A 51 24.11 9.23 -5.82
C THR A 51 24.44 10.32 -4.79
N ASP A 52 25.47 11.11 -5.06
CA ASP A 52 25.88 12.23 -4.20
C ASP A 52 26.16 11.78 -2.75
N LEU A 53 26.69 10.56 -2.61
CA LEU A 53 26.82 9.83 -1.34
C LEU A 53 27.60 10.55 -0.23
N TYR A 54 28.34 11.60 -0.59
CA TYR A 54 29.24 12.35 0.29
C TYR A 54 28.96 13.85 0.35
N THR A 55 28.06 14.38 -0.47
CA THR A 55 27.62 15.76 -0.33
C THR A 55 27.03 15.89 1.08
N ASP A 56 27.47 16.90 1.85
CA ASP A 56 27.15 17.13 3.27
C ASP A 56 27.03 15.85 4.14
N ALA A 57 27.90 14.87 3.90
CA ALA A 57 27.97 13.61 4.63
C ALA A 57 29.36 13.36 5.19
N PRO A 58 29.47 12.68 6.35
CA PRO A 58 30.76 12.19 6.79
C PRO A 58 31.34 11.22 5.76
N THR A 59 32.67 11.17 5.65
CA THR A 59 33.38 10.28 4.70
C THR A 59 33.17 8.79 4.98
N THR A 60 32.57 8.45 6.12
CA THR A 60 32.15 7.11 6.51
C THR A 60 30.78 7.15 7.18
N TRP A 61 29.85 6.33 6.69
CA TRP A 61 28.49 6.15 7.24
C TRP A 61 27.95 4.76 6.90
N ARG A 62 26.73 4.46 7.31
CA ARG A 62 26.02 3.21 6.99
C ARG A 62 24.66 3.50 6.36
N LEU A 63 24.41 2.92 5.20
CA LEU A 63 23.09 2.91 4.59
C LEU A 63 22.23 1.90 5.34
N ASN A 64 21.15 2.36 5.95
CA ASN A 64 20.10 1.53 6.50
C ASN A 64 18.91 1.56 5.53
N ALA A 65 18.62 0.41 4.91
CA ALA A 65 17.47 0.23 4.06
C ALA A 65 16.45 -0.67 4.76
N THR A 66 15.19 -0.25 4.76
CA THR A 66 14.07 -1.01 5.37
C THR A 66 12.93 -1.17 4.37
N THR A 67 12.18 -2.26 4.46
CA THR A 67 11.01 -2.55 3.61
C THR A 67 9.83 -3.05 4.43
N GLY A 68 8.62 -2.78 3.95
CA GLY A 68 7.39 -3.41 4.43
C GLY A 68 6.95 -4.60 3.58
N LEU A 69 7.76 -5.05 2.62
CA LEU A 69 7.50 -6.27 1.85
C LEU A 69 7.71 -7.52 2.71
N ASP A 70 6.81 -8.49 2.55
CA ASP A 70 6.95 -9.81 3.17
C ASP A 70 8.00 -10.63 2.43
N ASN A 71 8.73 -11.48 3.17
CA ASN A 71 9.77 -12.37 2.63
C ASN A 71 10.83 -11.66 1.77
N ALA A 72 11.18 -10.43 2.16
CA ALA A 72 12.07 -9.59 1.37
C ALA A 72 13.49 -10.15 1.23
N THR A 73 14.03 -9.98 0.04
CA THR A 73 15.41 -10.25 -0.35
C THR A 73 16.01 -8.99 -0.95
N TRP A 74 17.27 -8.75 -0.65
CA TRP A 74 17.98 -7.52 -1.01
C TRP A 74 19.20 -7.84 -1.84
N THR A 75 19.46 -7.02 -2.84
CA THR A 75 20.75 -6.94 -3.54
C THR A 75 21.20 -5.49 -3.56
N VAL A 76 22.35 -5.22 -2.96
CA VAL A 76 22.97 -3.89 -2.92
C VAL A 76 24.28 -3.94 -3.68
N THR A 77 24.38 -3.15 -4.74
CA THR A 77 25.56 -3.06 -5.59
C THR A 77 26.17 -1.67 -5.46
N ALA A 78 27.48 -1.61 -5.22
CA ALA A 78 28.24 -0.37 -5.18
C ALA A 78 29.10 -0.27 -6.43
N ALA A 79 29.03 0.87 -7.12
CA ALA A 79 29.83 1.16 -8.30
C ALA A 79 30.81 2.32 -8.04
N GLY A 80 31.95 2.27 -8.72
CA GLY A 80 32.97 3.31 -8.67
C GLY A 80 32.73 4.44 -9.67
N LEU A 81 33.60 5.46 -9.62
CA LEU A 81 33.57 6.61 -10.54
C LEU A 81 33.70 6.22 -12.03
N ASP A 82 34.24 5.04 -12.33
CA ASP A 82 34.34 4.46 -13.68
C ASP A 82 33.16 3.53 -14.03
N HIS A 83 32.08 3.57 -13.24
CA HIS A 83 30.89 2.73 -13.31
C HIS A 83 31.15 1.23 -13.18
N ARG A 84 32.35 0.80 -12.78
CA ARG A 84 32.61 -0.62 -12.50
C ARG A 84 32.03 -1.01 -11.15
N VAL A 85 31.48 -2.22 -11.10
CA VAL A 85 31.01 -2.82 -9.85
C VAL A 85 32.19 -3.09 -8.93
N LEU A 86 32.18 -2.45 -7.77
CA LEU A 86 33.21 -2.60 -6.73
C LEU A 86 32.83 -3.67 -5.70
N ALA A 87 31.53 -3.78 -5.40
CA ALA A 87 31.01 -4.75 -4.45
C ALA A 87 29.53 -5.03 -4.68
N THR A 88 29.12 -6.26 -4.38
CA THR A 88 27.71 -6.66 -4.30
C THR A 88 27.47 -7.34 -2.95
N ARG A 89 26.36 -7.00 -2.32
CA ARG A 89 25.91 -7.59 -1.06
C ARG A 89 24.49 -8.09 -1.21
N GLN A 90 24.24 -9.27 -0.67
CA GLN A 90 22.90 -9.84 -0.62
C GLN A 90 22.43 -9.90 0.83
N GLY A 91 21.11 -9.75 1.02
CA GLY A 91 20.48 -9.78 2.33
C GLY A 91 19.09 -10.40 2.26
N ARG A 92 18.55 -10.74 3.42
CA ARG A 92 17.16 -11.20 3.59
C ARG A 92 16.56 -10.56 4.82
N GLY A 93 15.24 -10.45 4.82
CA GLY A 93 14.48 -9.89 5.94
C GLY A 93 14.10 -8.42 5.72
N PRO A 94 13.54 -7.77 6.74
CA PRO A 94 12.90 -6.45 6.60
C PRO A 94 13.89 -5.30 6.45
N SER A 95 15.18 -5.55 6.64
CA SER A 95 16.20 -4.52 6.54
C SER A 95 17.56 -5.05 6.08
N VAL A 96 18.37 -4.16 5.53
CA VAL A 96 19.79 -4.41 5.23
C VAL A 96 20.60 -3.18 5.58
N THR A 97 21.79 -3.39 6.15
CA THR A 97 22.71 -2.30 6.50
C THR A 97 24.03 -2.46 5.76
N VAL A 98 24.45 -1.43 5.03
CA VAL A 98 25.66 -1.45 4.21
C VAL A 98 26.61 -0.29 4.59
N PRO A 99 27.88 -0.56 4.92
CA PRO A 99 28.84 0.50 5.18
C PRO A 99 29.23 1.23 3.89
N VAL A 100 29.23 2.55 3.91
CA VAL A 100 29.63 3.43 2.81
C VAL A 100 30.87 4.21 3.23
N ARG A 101 31.94 4.19 2.42
CA ARG A 101 33.23 4.81 2.73
C ARG A 101 33.82 5.49 1.51
N ALA A 102 34.12 6.79 1.61
CA ALA A 102 34.72 7.58 0.54
C ALA A 102 36.06 7.01 0.06
N ALA A 103 36.86 6.45 0.98
CA ALA A 103 38.15 5.82 0.67
C ALA A 103 38.05 4.61 -0.30
N ARG A 104 36.85 4.12 -0.60
CA ARG A 104 36.61 3.04 -1.58
C ARG A 104 36.24 3.56 -2.97
N ASN A 105 36.24 4.88 -3.19
CA ASN A 105 35.85 5.54 -4.45
C ASN A 105 34.47 5.11 -4.97
N VAL A 106 33.53 4.82 -4.05
CA VAL A 106 32.15 4.48 -4.41
C VAL A 106 31.42 5.77 -4.80
N SER A 107 30.86 5.84 -6.00
CA SER A 107 30.09 7.01 -6.46
C SER A 107 28.59 6.75 -6.50
N GLU A 108 28.18 5.49 -6.62
CA GLU A 108 26.79 5.08 -6.79
C GLU A 108 26.50 3.80 -6.01
N ILE A 109 25.30 3.73 -5.44
CA ILE A 109 24.76 2.52 -4.83
C ILE A 109 23.41 2.20 -5.45
N THR A 110 23.30 1.04 -6.09
CA THR A 110 22.03 0.48 -6.56
C THR A 110 21.48 -0.47 -5.51
N VAL A 111 20.24 -0.24 -5.07
CA VAL A 111 19.54 -1.11 -4.12
C VAL A 111 18.34 -1.73 -4.82
N SER A 112 18.33 -3.05 -4.93
CA SER A 112 17.18 -3.83 -5.39
C SER A 112 16.58 -4.61 -4.23
N VAL A 113 15.26 -4.55 -4.09
CA VAL A 113 14.48 -5.32 -3.12
C VAL A 113 13.41 -6.12 -3.85
N THR A 114 13.25 -7.39 -3.45
CA THR A 114 12.21 -8.27 -3.97
C THR A 114 11.51 -8.97 -2.81
N GLY A 115 10.18 -8.95 -2.81
CA GLY A 115 9.36 -9.60 -1.80
C GLY A 115 7.90 -9.65 -2.25
N THR A 116 6.98 -9.91 -1.33
CA THR A 116 5.54 -9.91 -1.61
C THR A 116 4.84 -8.72 -0.96
N ALA A 117 3.84 -8.16 -1.64
CA ALA A 117 3.04 -7.08 -1.07
C ALA A 117 2.29 -7.56 0.19
N PRO A 118 2.36 -6.81 1.31
CA PRO A 118 1.81 -7.25 2.59
C PRO A 118 0.28 -7.20 2.59
N SER A 119 -0.33 -7.98 3.49
CA SER A 119 -1.77 -7.95 3.73
C SER A 119 -2.25 -6.57 4.21
N VAL A 120 -3.50 -6.23 3.91
CA VAL A 120 -4.14 -5.02 4.44
C VAL A 120 -4.73 -5.31 5.81
N ALA A 121 -4.31 -4.57 6.83
CA ALA A 121 -4.82 -4.73 8.20
C ALA A 121 -6.18 -4.06 8.40
N ASN A 122 -6.36 -2.85 7.85
CA ASN A 122 -7.59 -2.07 7.95
C ASN A 122 -7.85 -1.35 6.63
N PHE A 123 -9.06 -1.49 6.09
CA PHE A 123 -9.45 -0.80 4.85
C PHE A 123 -10.00 0.59 5.18
N THR A 124 -9.65 1.58 4.36
CA THR A 124 -10.05 2.98 4.51
C THR A 124 -10.62 3.53 3.21
N TYR A 125 -11.45 4.55 3.36
CA TYR A 125 -12.11 5.24 2.26
C TYR A 125 -12.43 6.67 2.70
N PRO A 126 -12.19 7.71 1.88
CA PRO A 126 -11.75 7.65 0.48
C PRO A 126 -10.23 7.55 0.28
N GLU A 127 -9.41 7.76 1.31
CA GLU A 127 -7.95 7.60 1.21
C GLU A 127 -7.57 6.14 0.96
N ARG A 128 -6.45 5.89 0.26
CA ARG A 128 -5.96 4.53 0.02
C ARG A 128 -4.92 4.16 1.07
N GLU A 129 -5.04 2.95 1.59
CA GLU A 129 -4.03 2.34 2.45
C GLU A 129 -2.72 2.19 1.69
N ARG A 130 -1.61 2.55 2.33
CA ARG A 130 -0.27 2.45 1.75
C ARG A 130 0.66 1.71 2.68
N TYR A 131 1.57 0.95 2.10
CA TYR A 131 2.68 0.33 2.80
C TYR A 131 4.01 0.86 2.25
N ARG A 132 5.07 0.71 3.04
CA ARG A 132 6.43 1.08 2.64
C ARG A 132 7.00 0.03 1.69
N VAL A 133 7.34 0.44 0.47
CA VAL A 133 8.12 -0.41 -0.45
C VAL A 133 9.57 -0.40 -0.01
N VAL A 134 10.13 0.79 0.19
CA VAL A 134 11.48 0.96 0.74
C VAL A 134 11.58 2.29 1.50
N SER A 135 12.45 2.33 2.50
CA SER A 135 12.94 3.58 3.07
C SER A 135 14.44 3.49 3.28
N PHE A 136 15.14 4.56 2.95
CA PHE A 136 16.57 4.70 3.14
C PHE A 136 16.86 5.74 4.22
N ALA A 137 17.81 5.41 5.08
CA ALA A 137 18.37 6.31 6.07
C ALA A 137 19.89 6.18 6.09
N ARG A 138 20.56 7.30 6.38
CA ARG A 138 21.98 7.35 6.68
C ARG A 138 22.17 7.27 8.19
N GLU A 139 22.98 6.33 8.63
CA GLU A 139 23.41 6.21 10.01
C GLU A 139 24.90 6.54 10.16
N GLY A 140 25.24 7.40 11.11
CA GLY A 140 26.62 7.75 11.43
C GLY A 140 26.75 8.33 12.83
N GLY A 141 27.72 7.84 13.61
CA GLY A 141 27.85 8.21 15.03
C GLY A 141 26.58 7.90 15.82
N ASN A 142 26.04 8.88 16.53
CA ASN A 142 24.78 8.79 17.29
C ASN A 142 23.58 9.40 16.54
N SER A 143 23.66 9.57 15.21
CA SER A 143 22.63 10.23 14.43
C SER A 143 22.16 9.39 13.26
N SER A 144 20.86 9.51 12.95
CA SER A 144 20.22 8.92 11.78
C SER A 144 19.50 10.03 11.00
N ALA A 145 19.69 10.06 9.68
CA ALA A 145 19.05 11.02 8.79
C ALA A 145 18.31 10.27 7.68
N ALA A 146 17.02 10.55 7.51
CA ALA A 146 16.25 9.99 6.40
C ALA A 146 16.83 10.48 5.05
N ILE A 147 16.86 9.58 4.07
CA ILE A 147 17.24 9.89 2.70
C ILE A 147 15.95 10.02 1.88
N ASP A 148 15.16 8.95 1.82
CA ASP A 148 13.89 8.92 1.09
C ASP A 148 12.99 7.74 1.56
N ASP A 149 11.70 7.79 1.24
CA ASP A 149 10.65 6.84 1.62
C ASP A 149 9.64 6.66 0.48
N TRP A 150 9.64 5.48 -0.13
CA TRP A 150 8.68 5.12 -1.19
C TRP A 150 7.58 4.24 -0.65
N ARG A 151 6.35 4.60 -1.01
CA ARG A 151 5.14 3.93 -0.57
C ARG A 151 4.25 3.55 -1.74
N ALA A 152 3.71 2.33 -1.70
CA ALA A 152 2.72 1.85 -2.65
C ALA A 152 1.37 1.64 -1.95
N ALA A 153 0.28 1.87 -2.67
CA ALA A 153 -1.01 1.39 -2.23
C ALA A 153 -1.05 -0.14 -2.31
N HIS A 154 -1.76 -0.80 -1.39
CA HIS A 154 -2.06 -2.22 -1.50
C HIS A 154 -3.57 -2.45 -1.60
N TYR A 155 -3.96 -3.48 -2.35
CA TYR A 155 -5.36 -3.82 -2.56
C TYR A 155 -5.55 -5.32 -2.74
N THR A 156 -6.76 -5.79 -2.44
CA THR A 156 -7.24 -7.08 -2.94
C THR A 156 -8.11 -6.84 -4.17
N ARG A 157 -8.36 -7.87 -4.99
CA ARG A 157 -9.25 -7.70 -6.15
C ARG A 157 -10.66 -7.26 -5.74
N SER A 158 -11.17 -7.81 -4.65
CA SER A 158 -12.47 -7.44 -4.08
C SER A 158 -12.47 -6.00 -3.58
N SER A 159 -11.45 -5.57 -2.84
CA SER A 159 -11.37 -4.18 -2.35
C SER A 159 -11.27 -3.18 -3.50
N GLN A 160 -10.47 -3.47 -4.53
CA GLN A 160 -10.33 -2.62 -5.70
C GLN A 160 -11.64 -2.52 -6.50
N SER A 161 -12.39 -3.62 -6.63
CA SER A 161 -13.70 -3.65 -7.29
C SER A 161 -14.73 -2.82 -6.52
N ALA A 162 -14.86 -3.04 -5.20
CA ALA A 162 -15.78 -2.31 -4.34
C ALA A 162 -15.47 -0.80 -4.32
N ARG A 163 -14.18 -0.43 -4.25
CA ARG A 163 -13.75 0.97 -4.31
C ARG A 163 -14.09 1.64 -5.64
N THR A 164 -13.94 0.92 -6.75
CA THR A 164 -14.39 1.43 -8.06
C THR A 164 -15.88 1.74 -8.04
N THR A 165 -16.69 0.83 -7.50
CA THR A 165 -18.14 1.03 -7.36
C THR A 165 -18.46 2.23 -6.48
N LEU A 166 -17.88 2.30 -5.28
CA LEU A 166 -18.03 3.45 -4.36
C LEU A 166 -17.67 4.78 -5.03
N ASN A 167 -16.56 4.85 -5.76
CA ASN A 167 -16.16 6.06 -6.46
C ASN A 167 -17.19 6.47 -7.52
N THR A 168 -17.68 5.52 -8.33
CA THR A 168 -18.69 5.80 -9.36
C THR A 168 -20.03 6.22 -8.77
N SER A 169 -20.45 5.59 -7.65
CA SER A 169 -21.69 5.94 -6.96
C SER A 169 -21.59 7.31 -6.28
N ARG A 170 -20.46 7.62 -5.66
CA ARG A 170 -20.22 8.93 -5.04
C ARG A 170 -20.30 10.06 -6.06
N ALA A 171 -19.79 9.84 -7.27
CA ALA A 171 -19.90 10.81 -8.35
C ALA A 171 -21.38 11.04 -8.73
N ALA A 172 -22.12 9.96 -9.00
CA ALA A 172 -23.54 10.06 -9.38
C ALA A 172 -24.43 10.72 -8.31
N ILE A 173 -24.23 10.42 -7.02
CA ILE A 173 -24.99 11.05 -5.92
C ILE A 173 -24.72 12.57 -5.90
N ARG A 174 -23.47 12.99 -6.08
CA ARG A 174 -23.11 14.41 -6.12
C ARG A 174 -23.74 15.14 -7.31
N ASP A 175 -23.77 14.49 -8.47
CA ASP A 175 -24.28 15.09 -9.70
C ASP A 175 -25.81 15.30 -9.68
N ASN A 176 -26.56 14.46 -8.95
CA ASN A 176 -28.03 14.55 -8.83
C ASN A 176 -28.51 15.40 -7.64
N GLY A 177 -27.59 16.01 -6.89
CA GLY A 177 -27.88 16.78 -5.68
C GLY A 177 -27.79 15.94 -4.40
N SER A 178 -27.28 16.53 -3.33
CA SER A 178 -27.08 15.87 -2.04
C SER A 178 -28.42 15.56 -1.34
N ASP A 179 -29.02 14.44 -1.67
CA ASP A 179 -30.12 13.85 -0.90
C ASP A 179 -29.56 13.21 0.39
N ALA A 180 -30.14 13.55 1.53
CA ALA A 180 -29.70 13.05 2.84
C ALA A 180 -29.84 11.52 2.95
N GLU A 181 -30.85 10.92 2.32
CA GLU A 181 -31.07 9.47 2.33
C GLU A 181 -30.00 8.75 1.49
N LEU A 182 -29.65 9.30 0.31
CA LEU A 182 -28.58 8.77 -0.54
C LEU A 182 -27.19 8.88 0.13
N GLU A 183 -26.96 9.97 0.85
CA GLU A 183 -25.74 10.17 1.65
C GLU A 183 -25.65 9.17 2.81
N GLU A 184 -26.75 8.91 3.51
CA GLU A 184 -26.82 7.90 4.56
C GLU A 184 -26.54 6.50 4.01
N GLN A 185 -27.19 6.13 2.91
CA GLN A 185 -26.98 4.84 2.24
C GLN A 185 -25.53 4.66 1.79
N PHE A 186 -24.93 5.70 1.21
CA PHE A 186 -23.52 5.69 0.86
C PHE A 186 -22.62 5.55 2.10
N GLY A 187 -23.00 6.17 3.23
CA GLY A 187 -22.33 5.99 4.52
C GLY A 187 -22.28 4.54 4.99
N PHE A 188 -23.37 3.79 4.81
CA PHE A 188 -23.39 2.34 5.10
C PHE A 188 -22.46 1.56 4.17
N ALA A 189 -22.41 1.89 2.86
CA ALA A 189 -21.49 1.26 1.92
C ALA A 189 -20.02 1.47 2.32
N VAL A 190 -19.66 2.69 2.76
CA VAL A 190 -18.33 3.01 3.28
C VAL A 190 -18.03 2.21 4.55
N THR A 191 -19.01 2.05 5.43
CA THR A 191 -18.86 1.27 6.67
C THR A 191 -18.60 -0.20 6.36
N ALA A 192 -19.38 -0.80 5.45
CA ALA A 192 -19.16 -2.16 4.97
C ALA A 192 -17.76 -2.33 4.34
N TYR A 193 -17.31 -1.37 3.53
CA TYR A 193 -15.97 -1.40 2.93
C TYR A 193 -14.86 -1.42 3.98
N ARG A 194 -14.97 -0.54 4.99
CA ARG A 194 -13.99 -0.46 6.10
C ARG A 194 -13.97 -1.73 6.95
N ALA A 195 -15.10 -2.43 7.04
CA ALA A 195 -15.20 -3.73 7.71
C ALA A 195 -14.64 -4.90 6.86
N GLY A 196 -14.26 -4.66 5.59
CA GLY A 196 -13.81 -5.70 4.67
C GLY A 196 -14.93 -6.45 3.94
N GLU A 197 -16.19 -6.03 4.11
CA GLU A 197 -17.37 -6.59 3.46
C GLU A 197 -17.55 -5.99 2.07
N PHE A 198 -16.66 -6.32 1.14
CA PHE A 198 -16.56 -5.65 -0.17
C PHE A 198 -17.76 -5.87 -1.09
N ASP A 199 -18.33 -7.07 -1.10
CA ASP A 199 -19.49 -7.37 -1.94
C ASP A 199 -20.72 -6.60 -1.45
N LEU A 200 -20.91 -6.54 -0.12
CA LEU A 200 -21.96 -5.74 0.52
C LEU A 200 -21.74 -4.23 0.28
N ALA A 201 -20.51 -3.75 0.42
CA ALA A 201 -20.17 -2.36 0.13
C ALA A 201 -20.49 -2.00 -1.34
N GLY A 202 -20.16 -2.90 -2.27
CA GLY A 202 -20.46 -2.76 -3.68
C GLY A 202 -21.96 -2.72 -3.95
N SER A 203 -22.75 -3.62 -3.34
CA SER A 203 -24.20 -3.66 -3.54
C SER A 203 -24.89 -2.41 -3.00
N ILE A 204 -24.61 -2.00 -1.75
CA ILE A 204 -25.21 -0.80 -1.15
C ILE A 204 -24.87 0.45 -1.97
N ALA A 205 -23.62 0.57 -2.43
CA ALA A 205 -23.22 1.70 -3.26
C ALA A 205 -23.90 1.69 -4.63
N ALA A 206 -24.07 0.52 -5.25
CA ALA A 206 -24.75 0.40 -6.54
C ALA A 206 -26.24 0.76 -6.44
N ASP A 207 -26.90 0.37 -5.34
CA ASP A 207 -28.30 0.72 -5.06
C ASP A 207 -28.47 2.23 -4.88
N ALA A 208 -27.63 2.86 -4.03
CA ALA A 208 -27.66 4.32 -3.84
C ALA A 208 -27.47 5.09 -5.14
N ARG A 209 -26.60 4.60 -6.04
CA ARG A 209 -26.42 5.18 -7.38
C ARG A 209 -27.67 5.01 -8.25
N GLN A 210 -28.34 3.86 -8.17
CA GLN A 210 -29.55 3.61 -8.94
C GLN A 210 -30.69 4.51 -8.48
N ASP A 211 -30.82 4.72 -7.17
CA ASP A 211 -31.82 5.62 -6.59
C ASP A 211 -31.55 7.08 -6.95
N ALA A 212 -30.29 7.51 -7.00
CA ALA A 212 -29.89 8.83 -7.48
C ALA A 212 -30.31 9.10 -8.95
N GLY A 213 -30.39 8.05 -9.78
CA GLY A 213 -30.74 8.16 -11.20
C GLY A 213 -32.25 8.09 -11.51
N ARG A 214 -33.11 7.91 -10.50
CA ARG A 214 -34.56 7.91 -10.68
C ARG A 214 -35.09 9.34 -10.45
N GLU A 215 -35.76 9.92 -11.46
CA GLU A 215 -36.57 11.12 -11.25
C GLU A 215 -37.58 10.87 -10.13
N SER A 216 -37.72 11.82 -9.20
CA SER A 216 -38.48 11.74 -7.96
C SER A 216 -39.85 11.06 -8.11
N TYR A 217 -39.90 9.77 -7.83
CA TYR A 217 -41.12 9.08 -7.44
C TYR A 217 -41.10 8.91 -5.91
N PRO A 218 -42.19 9.24 -5.19
CA PRO A 218 -42.25 9.09 -3.74
C PRO A 218 -42.31 7.59 -3.39
N ILE A 219 -41.15 6.94 -3.26
CA ILE A 219 -41.06 5.53 -2.85
C ILE A 219 -40.71 5.49 -1.36
N GLY A 220 -41.71 5.72 -0.51
CA GLY A 220 -41.62 5.51 0.94
C GLY A 220 -41.59 4.04 1.37
N MET A 221 -41.05 3.10 0.57
CA MET A 221 -41.22 1.66 0.84
C MET A 221 -40.02 0.74 0.55
N ILE A 222 -38.82 1.25 0.25
CA ILE A 222 -37.63 0.36 0.05
C ILE A 222 -36.58 0.49 1.17
N SER A 223 -36.60 1.55 1.98
CA SER A 223 -35.57 1.85 2.97
C SER A 223 -35.54 0.91 4.21
N GLY A 224 -36.68 0.33 4.62
CA GLY A 224 -36.76 -0.40 5.89
C GLY A 224 -36.17 -1.82 5.91
N LEU A 225 -36.20 -2.54 4.77
CA LEU A 225 -35.90 -3.98 4.75
C LEU A 225 -34.40 -4.30 4.61
N PHE A 226 -33.62 -3.38 4.05
CA PHE A 226 -32.17 -3.56 3.90
C PHE A 226 -31.37 -3.10 5.12
N LEU A 227 -31.79 -2.04 5.81
CA LEU A 227 -31.13 -1.57 7.04
C LEU A 227 -31.15 -2.63 8.17
N GLY A 228 -32.25 -3.36 8.32
CA GLY A 228 -32.39 -4.39 9.36
C GLY A 228 -31.44 -5.59 9.17
N GLY A 229 -31.17 -5.97 7.93
CA GLY A 229 -30.25 -7.07 7.61
C GLY A 229 -28.76 -6.70 7.79
N ILE A 230 -28.41 -5.44 7.47
CA ILE A 230 -27.02 -4.95 7.52
C ILE A 230 -26.51 -4.81 8.96
N VAL A 231 -27.34 -4.35 9.90
CA VAL A 231 -26.98 -4.30 11.33
C VAL A 231 -26.71 -5.71 11.90
N ALA A 232 -27.45 -6.72 11.46
CA ALA A 232 -27.25 -8.11 11.90
C ALA A 232 -25.94 -8.72 11.38
N VAL A 233 -25.56 -8.43 10.13
CA VAL A 233 -24.29 -8.90 9.54
C VAL A 233 -23.08 -8.21 10.19
N LEU A 234 -23.14 -6.89 10.39
CA LEU A 234 -22.07 -6.14 11.04
C LEU A 234 -21.93 -6.49 12.53
N GLY A 235 -23.04 -6.73 13.24
CA GLY A 235 -23.04 -7.22 14.62
C GLY A 235 -22.46 -8.64 14.75
N GLY A 236 -22.72 -9.52 13.78
CA GLY A 236 -22.20 -10.89 13.76
C GLY A 236 -20.69 -11.00 13.56
N ALA A 237 -20.11 -10.13 12.71
CA ALA A 237 -18.67 -10.11 12.46
C ALA A 237 -17.84 -9.66 13.68
N GLY A 238 -18.34 -8.68 14.45
CA GLY A 238 -17.70 -8.20 15.69
C GLY A 238 -17.67 -9.24 16.82
N VAL A 239 -18.70 -10.09 16.92
CA VAL A 239 -18.75 -11.16 17.94
C VAL A 239 -17.78 -12.31 17.62
N ARG A 240 -17.54 -12.60 16.33
CA ARG A 240 -16.68 -13.72 15.92
C ARG A 240 -15.19 -13.46 16.15
N THR A 241 -14.74 -12.21 16.07
CA THR A 241 -13.36 -11.82 16.41
C THR A 241 -13.13 -11.79 17.92
N TYR A 242 -14.14 -11.42 18.72
CA TYR A 242 -14.03 -11.39 20.18
C TYR A 242 -13.82 -12.78 20.78
N ARG A 243 -14.52 -13.80 20.25
CA ARG A 243 -14.46 -15.16 20.79
C ARG A 243 -13.12 -15.87 20.53
N LYS A 244 -12.40 -15.49 19.47
CA LYS A 244 -11.03 -16.00 19.22
C LYS A 244 -9.98 -15.39 20.15
N ARG A 245 -10.26 -14.24 20.78
CA ARG A 245 -9.31 -13.60 21.71
C ARG A 245 -9.46 -14.08 23.15
N SER A 246 -10.60 -14.67 23.50
CA SER A 246 -10.84 -15.25 24.83
C SER A 246 -10.33 -16.69 25.01
N GLU A 247 -9.87 -17.36 23.94
CA GLU A 247 -9.34 -18.74 24.02
C GLU A 247 -7.81 -18.78 24.19
N GLU A 248 -7.10 -17.65 24.05
CA GLU A 248 -5.65 -17.57 24.23
C GLU A 248 -5.22 -17.15 25.65
N ASP A 249 -6.12 -16.63 26.48
CA ASP A 249 -5.81 -16.19 27.85
C ASP A 249 -6.04 -17.24 28.94
N SER A 250 -6.59 -18.43 28.62
CA SER A 250 -6.84 -19.49 29.64
C SER A 250 -5.66 -20.46 29.83
N TRP A 251 -4.55 -20.30 29.10
CA TRP A 251 -3.37 -21.16 29.19
C TRP A 251 -2.21 -20.59 30.01
N ARG A 252 -2.41 -19.51 30.77
CA ARG A 252 -1.36 -18.90 31.62
C ARG A 252 -1.46 -19.18 33.12
N ASP A 253 -2.49 -19.88 33.58
CA ASP A 253 -2.61 -20.32 34.97
C ASP A 253 -2.69 -21.85 35.08
N ARG A 254 -1.58 -22.56 34.80
CA ARG A 254 -1.22 -23.85 35.40
C ARG A 254 0.28 -24.07 35.39
#